data_AF-X0XLS0-F1
#
_entry.id   AF-X0XLS0-F1
#
_cell.length_a   1.000
_cell.length_b   1.000
_cell.length_c   1.000
_cell.angle_alpha   90.00
_cell.angle_beta   90.00
_cell.angle_gamma   90.00
#
_symmetry.space_group_name_H-M   'P 1'
#
loop_
_entity.id
_entity.type
_entity.pdbx_description
1 polymer ?
#
loop_
_entity_poly.entity_id
_entity_poly.type
_entity_poly.pdbx_seq_one_letter_code
_entity_poly.pdbx_strand_id
1 'polypeptide(L)'
;EVNPSYYVFNNRILFEAVVKVRPDNVKKEYYLTDTISIIIAAGHKVAAVAAMRPEEAISVNTEAQLSEISRIMQCRMAENVK
;
A
#
# COMPACT_ATOMS: atom_id res chain seq x y z
N GLU A 1 6.24 10.84 1.48
CA GLU A 1 4.97 10.12 1.69
C GLU A 1 5.27 8.63 1.70
N VAL A 2 4.81 7.88 2.70
CA VAL A 2 5.00 6.42 2.77
C VAL A 2 3.76 5.78 2.18
N ASN A 3 3.93 4.93 1.18
CA ASN A 3 2.82 4.19 0.59
C ASN A 3 2.75 2.80 1.25
N PRO A 4 1.77 2.55 2.13
CA PRO A 4 1.68 1.28 2.84
C PRO A 4 1.19 0.13 1.96
N SER A 5 0.92 0.38 0.67
CA SER A 5 0.48 -0.61 -0.32
C SER A 5 -0.88 -1.26 -0.02
N TYR A 6 -1.71 -0.62 0.82
CA TYR A 6 -3.11 -1.00 1.01
C TYR A 6 -4.02 -0.19 0.09
N TYR A 7 -4.84 -0.89 -0.68
CA TYR A 7 -5.80 -0.26 -1.58
C TYR A 7 -7.11 -1.02 -1.59
N VAL A 8 -8.20 -0.29 -1.80
CA VAL A 8 -9.51 -0.85 -2.10
C VAL A 8 -9.94 -0.28 -3.44
N PHE A 9 -10.16 -1.15 -4.42
CA PHE A 9 -10.56 -0.75 -5.76
C PHE A 9 -11.93 -1.32 -6.12
N ASN A 10 -12.66 -0.59 -6.95
CA ASN A 10 -13.68 -1.22 -7.78
C ASN A 10 -12.98 -2.11 -8.83
N ASN A 11 -13.38 -3.39 -8.90
CA ASN A 11 -12.70 -4.37 -9.74
C ASN A 11 -12.69 -4.01 -11.24
N ARG A 12 -13.80 -3.50 -11.80
CA ARG A 12 -13.91 -3.13 -13.21
C ARG A 12 -12.97 -1.97 -13.54
N ILE A 13 -12.99 -0.94 -12.71
CA ILE A 13 -12.11 0.23 -12.85
C ILE A 13 -10.64 -0.18 -12.76
N LEU A 14 -10.29 -1.07 -11.82
CA LEU A 14 -8.93 -1.58 -11.70
C LEU A 14 -8.48 -2.33 -12.95
N PHE A 15 -9.30 -3.24 -13.49
CA PHE A 15 -8.93 -3.98 -14.69
C PHE A 15 -8.79 -3.09 -15.93
N GLU A 16 -9.62 -2.06 -16.06
CA GLU A 16 -9.50 -1.06 -17.12
C GLU A 16 -8.23 -0.19 -16.97
N ALA A 17 -7.78 0.05 -15.74
CA ALA A 17 -6.58 0.82 -15.46
C ALA A 17 -5.30 -0.01 -15.61
N VAL A 18 -5.28 -1.25 -15.13
CA VAL A 18 -4.07 -2.09 -15.09
C VAL A 18 -3.52 -2.39 -16.49
N VAL A 19 -4.40 -2.57 -17.48
CA VAL A 19 -4.01 -2.80 -18.88
C VAL A 19 -3.34 -1.58 -19.53
N LYS A 20 -3.44 -0.39 -18.91
CA LYS A 20 -2.84 0.85 -19.38
C LYS A 20 -1.51 1.15 -18.70
N VAL A 21 -1.11 0.38 -17.67
CA VAL A 21 0.18 0.54 -16.98
C VAL A 21 1.31 0.20 -17.94
N ARG A 22 2.37 1.01 -17.93
CA ARG A 22 3.55 0.83 -18.79
C ARG A 22 4.82 0.76 -17.93
N PRO A 23 5.84 -0.01 -18.34
CA PRO A 23 7.10 -0.12 -17.63
C PRO A 23 8.05 1.03 -18.02
N ASP A 24 7.60 2.28 -17.85
CA ASP A 24 8.33 3.48 -18.23
C ASP A 24 9.24 4.03 -17.10
N ASN A 25 9.23 3.39 -15.93
CA ASN A 25 10.15 3.70 -14.83
C ASN A 25 11.59 3.18 -15.05
N VAL A 26 12.49 3.63 -14.17
CA VAL A 26 13.93 3.30 -14.19
C VAL A 26 14.19 1.79 -14.12
N LYS A 27 13.32 1.03 -13.45
CA LYS A 27 13.45 -0.43 -13.28
C LYS A 27 12.79 -1.24 -14.40
N LYS A 28 12.04 -0.60 -15.30
CA LYS A 28 11.25 -1.25 -16.35
C LYS A 28 10.22 -2.26 -15.82
N GLU A 29 9.62 -1.93 -14.68
CA GLU A 29 8.62 -2.77 -14.01
C GLU A 29 7.20 -2.17 -14.15
N TYR A 30 6.16 -2.99 -14.05
CA TYR A 30 4.78 -2.51 -14.02
C TYR A 30 4.38 -2.20 -12.58
N TYR A 31 4.17 -0.93 -12.25
CA TYR A 31 3.79 -0.55 -10.89
C TYR A 31 2.27 -0.46 -10.74
N LEU A 32 1.72 -1.23 -9.79
CA LEU A 32 0.30 -1.15 -9.46
C LEU A 32 -0.10 0.26 -9.01
N THR A 33 0.82 1.02 -8.41
CA THR A 33 0.61 2.41 -8.00
C THR A 33 0.22 3.32 -9.16
N ASP A 34 0.68 3.03 -10.37
CA ASP A 34 0.41 3.87 -11.55
C ASP A 34 -1.05 3.81 -11.97
N THR A 35 -1.76 2.75 -11.57
CA THR A 35 -3.22 2.66 -11.74
C THR A 35 -3.95 3.83 -11.08
N ILE A 36 -3.42 4.40 -9.99
CA ILE A 36 -4.04 5.53 -9.30
C ILE A 36 -4.11 6.75 -10.22
N SER A 37 -2.97 7.11 -10.84
CA SER A 37 -2.89 8.23 -11.78
C SER A 37 -3.78 8.00 -13.01
N ILE A 38 -3.81 6.76 -13.52
CA ILE A 38 -4.67 6.37 -14.66
C ILE A 38 -6.17 6.52 -14.31
N ILE A 39 -6.56 6.09 -13.11
CA ILE A 39 -7.95 6.17 -12.60
C ILE A 39 -8.37 7.63 -12.44
N ILE A 40 -7.50 8.48 -11.88
CA ILE A 40 -7.74 9.93 -11.75
C ILE A 40 -7.90 10.58 -13.14
N ALA A 41 -7.00 10.26 -14.07
CA ALA A 41 -7.06 10.79 -15.44
C ALA A 41 -8.33 10.36 -16.20
N ALA A 42 -8.89 9.19 -15.87
CA ALA A 42 -10.16 8.70 -16.40
C ALA A 42 -11.39 9.36 -15.75
N GLY A 43 -11.21 10.29 -14.80
CA GLY A 43 -12.29 11.03 -14.13
C GLY A 43 -12.95 10.29 -12.97
N HIS A 44 -12.38 9.17 -12.53
CA HIS A 44 -12.88 8.46 -11.36
C HIS A 44 -12.38 9.11 -10.06
N LYS A 45 -13.15 8.93 -8.97
CA LYS A 45 -12.78 9.43 -7.65
C LYS A 45 -11.75 8.51 -6.99
N VAL A 46 -10.71 9.12 -6.43
CA VAL A 46 -9.73 8.46 -5.55
C VAL A 46 -9.72 9.21 -4.22
N ALA A 47 -9.68 8.46 -3.11
CA ALA A 47 -9.61 9.02 -1.77
C ALA A 47 -8.47 8.35 -0.99
N ALA A 48 -7.65 9.15 -0.31
CA ALA A 48 -6.68 8.67 0.66
C ALA A 48 -7.33 8.61 2.04
N VAL A 49 -7.27 7.44 2.69
CA VAL A 49 -7.88 7.23 4.01
C VAL A 49 -6.78 7.03 5.05
N ALA A 50 -6.68 7.94 6.01
CA ALA A 50 -5.80 7.82 7.17
C ALA A 50 -6.46 6.97 8.27
N ALA A 51 -6.72 5.70 7.98
CA ALA A 51 -7.42 4.79 8.91
C ALA A 51 -6.47 3.92 9.75
N MET A 52 -5.18 3.95 9.48
CA MET A 52 -4.21 2.98 10.00
C MET A 52 -3.22 3.63 10.94
N ARG A 53 -2.83 2.87 11.99
CA ARG A 53 -1.81 3.33 12.95
C ARG A 53 -0.47 3.45 12.23
N PRO A 54 0.41 4.40 12.60
CA PRO A 54 1.71 4.56 11.96
C PRO A 54 2.51 3.25 11.87
N GLU A 55 2.47 2.43 12.92
CA GLU A 55 3.17 1.15 12.94
C GLU A 55 2.56 0.06 12.04
N GLU A 56 1.31 0.21 11.57
CA GLU A 56 0.68 -0.68 10.58
C GLU A 56 1.11 -0.35 9.14
N ALA A 57 1.68 0.84 8.93
CA ALA A 57 2.26 1.25 7.65
C ALA A 57 3.71 0.77 7.46
N ILE A 58 4.31 0.14 8.48
CA ILE A 58 5.70 -0.33 8.41
C ILE A 58 5.76 -1.56 7.50
N SER A 59 6.43 -1.42 6.35
CA SER A 59 6.82 -2.53 5.50
C SER A 59 8.13 -3.14 5.97
N VAL A 60 8.22 -4.47 6.01
CA VAL A 60 9.43 -5.21 6.40
C VAL A 60 10.22 -5.57 5.15
N ASN A 61 11.30 -4.82 4.91
CA ASN A 61 12.22 -5.05 3.80
C ASN A 61 13.65 -5.38 4.27
N THR A 62 13.90 -5.32 5.58
CA THR A 62 15.20 -5.63 6.20
C THR A 62 15.02 -6.39 7.51
N GLU A 63 16.05 -7.11 7.95
CA GLU A 63 16.03 -7.84 9.23
C GLU A 63 15.86 -6.90 10.44
N ALA A 64 16.41 -5.69 10.37
CA ALA A 64 16.22 -4.68 11.40
C ALA A 64 14.75 -4.25 11.52
N GLN A 65 14.05 -4.09 10.39
CA GLN A 65 12.62 -3.79 10.37
C GLN A 65 11.78 -4.96 10.89
N LEU A 66 12.19 -6.20 10.61
CA LEU A 66 11.53 -7.40 11.14
C LEU A 66 11.62 -7.46 12.67
N SER A 67 12.81 -7.20 13.22
CA SER A 67 13.03 -7.17 14.67
C SER A 67 12.13 -6.12 15.36
N GLU A 68 12.05 -4.92 14.79
CA GLU A 68 11.21 -3.85 15.34
C GLU A 68 9.72 -4.21 15.31
N ILE A 69 9.21 -4.74 14.20
CA ILE A 69 7.80 -5.16 14.10
C ILE A 69 7.49 -6.31 15.05
N SER A 70 8.43 -7.24 15.25
CA SER A 70 8.27 -8.34 16.19
C SER A 70 8.09 -7.83 17.62
N ARG A 71 8.90 -6.86 18.04
CA ARG A 71 8.78 -6.20 19.35
C ARG A 71 7.42 -5.51 19.51
N ILE A 72 6.98 -4.75 18.50
CA ILE A 72 5.68 -4.07 18.52
C ILE A 72 4.53 -5.07 18.68
N MET A 73 4.56 -6.18 17.94
CA MET A 73 3.52 -7.22 18.00
C MET A 73 3.49 -7.92 19.37
N GLN A 74 4.65 -8.21 19.96
CA GLN A 74 4.72 -8.80 21.30
C GLN A 74 4.09 -7.89 22.37
N CYS A 75 4.38 -6.58 22.34
CA CYS A 75 3.75 -5.63 23.26
C CYS A 75 2.22 -5.62 23.11
N ARG A 76 1.71 -5.57 21.87
CA ARG A 76 0.27 -5.60 21.59
C ARG A 76 -0.41 -6.87 22.11
N MET A 77 0.23 -8.02 21.93
CA MET A 77 -0.30 -9.29 22.44
C MET A 77 -0.36 -9.30 23.97
N ALA A 78 0.67 -8.78 24.65
CA ALA A 78 0.68 -8.69 26.11
C ALA A 78 -0.41 -7.75 26.67
N GLU A 79 -0.75 -6.68 25.96
CA GLU A 79 -1.83 -5.76 26.33
C GLU A 79 -3.23 -6.36 26.18
N ASN A 80 -3.42 -7.24 25.19
CA ASN A 80 -4.70 -7.88 24.87
C ASN A 80 -5.03 -9.10 25.75
N VAL A 81 -4.16 -9.51 26.68
CA VAL A 81 -4.35 -10.66 27.58
C VAL A 81 -4.91 -10.23 28.95
N LYS A 82 -5.70 -9.15 28.99
CA LYS A 82 -6.45 -8.71 30.18
C LYS A 82 -7.94 -8.90 29.96
#